data_AF-A0A531C0S8-F1
#
_entry.id   AF-A0A531C0S8-F1
#
_cell.length_a   1.000
_cell.length_b   1.000
_cell.length_c   1.000
_cell.angle_alpha   90.00
_cell.angle_beta   90.00
_cell.angle_gamma   90.00
#
_symmetry.space_group_name_H-M   'P 1'
#
loop_
_entity.id
_entity.type
_entity.pdbx_description
1 polymer ?
#
loop_
_entity_poly.entity_id
_entity_poly.type
_entity_poly.pdbx_seq_one_letter_code
_entity_poly.pdbx_strand_id
1 'polypeptide(L)'
;MGSMIYLAVGRLEIEWGKNRGFNDHSALFQAESDVANVPYYYVGDEEEDDAVFEDDIRYKPIVEFKEGLSKPLSQVIERLNLLGHTYAQGEREFAYLAGLNVFDSTRFTFEHLRDALGNVDVNTISADYGEGGEDFGKFFRRELSPRLGLDAHLKADPVEHRAVSEAMENLSAYTVMHLLARNSRCGASTGCPRTGRVC
;
A
#
# COMPACT_ATOMS: atom_id res chain seq x y z
N MET A 1 -5.72 -19.11 -14.62
CA MET A 1 -5.02 -18.01 -13.92
C MET A 1 -5.69 -17.87 -12.56
N GLY A 2 -4.94 -18.08 -11.48
CA GLY A 2 -5.49 -18.02 -10.13
C GLY A 2 -5.88 -16.58 -9.77
N SER A 3 -6.96 -16.40 -9.03
CA SER A 3 -7.29 -15.13 -8.39
C SER A 3 -6.13 -14.71 -7.49
N MET A 4 -5.44 -13.63 -7.84
CA MET A 4 -4.45 -13.00 -6.96
C MET A 4 -5.21 -12.49 -5.73
N ILE A 5 -4.93 -13.08 -4.56
CA ILE A 5 -5.42 -12.55 -3.30
C ILE A 5 -4.55 -11.33 -3.01
N TYR A 6 -5.15 -10.15 -3.11
CA TYR A 6 -4.48 -8.88 -2.82
C TYR A 6 -4.85 -8.45 -1.41
N LEU A 7 -3.86 -8.05 -0.61
CA LEU A 7 -4.10 -7.39 0.66
C LEU A 7 -4.21 -5.88 0.43
N ALA A 8 -5.35 -5.30 0.78
CA ALA A 8 -5.63 -3.88 0.61
C ALA A 8 -6.21 -3.23 1.87
N VAL A 9 -5.99 -1.93 2.02
CA VAL A 9 -6.71 -1.08 2.97
C VAL A 9 -7.53 -0.09 2.17
N GLY A 10 -8.86 -0.23 2.18
CA GLY A 10 -9.70 0.53 1.27
C GLY A 10 -9.39 0.15 -0.19
N ARG A 11 -8.98 1.13 -1.01
CA ARG A 11 -8.55 0.94 -2.41
C ARG A 11 -7.03 0.95 -2.58
N LEU A 12 -6.26 1.14 -1.51
CA LEU A 12 -4.80 1.12 -1.56
C LEU A 12 -4.30 -0.31 -1.38
N GLU A 13 -3.57 -0.82 -2.37
CA GLU A 13 -2.81 -2.06 -2.26
C GLU A 13 -1.63 -1.82 -1.31
N ILE A 14 -1.42 -2.72 -0.36
CA ILE A 14 -0.39 -2.57 0.68
C ILE A 14 0.71 -3.63 0.58
N GLU A 15 0.58 -4.57 -0.35
CA GLU A 15 1.60 -5.58 -0.65
C GLU A 15 2.39 -5.18 -1.90
N TRP A 16 3.38 -4.31 -1.72
CA TRP A 16 4.12 -3.73 -2.85
C TRP A 16 5.21 -4.64 -3.42
N GLY A 17 5.39 -5.83 -2.84
CA GLY A 17 6.51 -6.71 -3.13
C GLY A 17 6.25 -7.65 -4.30
N LYS A 18 6.90 -7.37 -5.42
CA LYS A 18 6.89 -8.25 -6.61
C LYS A 18 7.75 -9.51 -6.45
N ASN A 19 8.75 -9.48 -5.56
CA ASN A 19 9.70 -10.58 -5.37
C ASN A 19 9.30 -11.55 -4.24
N ARG A 20 8.25 -11.21 -3.50
CA ARG A 20 7.70 -12.12 -2.50
C ARG A 20 6.63 -12.92 -3.21
N GLY A 21 6.75 -14.25 -3.17
CA GLY A 21 5.64 -15.10 -3.60
C GLY A 21 4.39 -14.81 -2.75
N PHE A 22 3.34 -15.61 -2.95
CA PHE A 22 2.12 -15.49 -2.16
C PHE A 22 2.40 -15.52 -0.64
N ASN A 23 2.09 -14.44 0.07
CA ASN A 23 2.15 -14.39 1.52
C ASN A 23 0.79 -14.78 2.12
N ASP A 24 0.79 -15.74 3.04
CA ASP A 24 -0.43 -16.08 3.77
C ASP A 24 -0.68 -15.07 4.90
N HIS A 25 -1.70 -14.24 4.71
CA HIS A 25 -2.15 -13.23 5.67
C HIS A 25 -3.35 -13.68 6.52
N SER A 26 -3.77 -14.95 6.45
CA SER A 26 -4.92 -15.48 7.18
C SER A 26 -4.84 -15.28 8.69
N ALA A 27 -3.64 -15.25 9.27
CA ALA A 27 -3.40 -15.04 10.70
C ALA A 27 -3.87 -13.66 11.23
N LEU A 28 -4.14 -12.71 10.33
CA LEU A 28 -4.72 -11.40 10.64
C LEU A 28 -6.23 -11.45 10.92
N PHE A 29 -6.89 -12.51 10.46
CA PHE A 29 -8.34 -12.65 10.46
C PHE A 29 -8.79 -13.83 11.35
N GLN A 30 -10.07 -13.81 11.69
CA GLN A 30 -10.76 -14.85 12.44
C GLN A 30 -11.69 -15.65 11.50
N ALA A 31 -11.10 -16.21 10.43
CA ALA A 31 -11.75 -17.09 9.45
C ALA A 31 -13.23 -16.71 9.19
N GLU A 32 -14.17 -17.60 9.49
CA GLU A 32 -15.61 -17.46 9.22
C GLU A 32 -16.23 -16.18 9.79
N SER A 33 -15.76 -15.66 10.93
CA SER A 33 -16.35 -14.45 11.54
C SER A 33 -15.98 -13.16 10.82
N ASP A 34 -14.89 -13.19 10.05
CA ASP A 34 -14.41 -12.04 9.27
C ASP A 34 -14.76 -12.17 7.78
N VAL A 35 -15.53 -13.19 7.37
CA VAL A 35 -16.01 -13.32 5.98
C VAL A 35 -17.00 -12.20 5.66
N ALA A 36 -16.78 -11.51 4.54
CA ALA A 36 -17.64 -10.45 4.03
C ALA A 36 -17.62 -10.39 2.50
N ASN A 37 -18.59 -9.69 1.92
CA ASN A 37 -18.53 -9.29 0.51
C ASN A 37 -17.60 -8.08 0.37
N VAL A 38 -16.46 -8.27 -0.27
CA VAL A 38 -15.42 -7.26 -0.49
C VAL A 38 -15.36 -6.87 -1.96
N PRO A 39 -14.98 -5.62 -2.28
CA PRO A 39 -14.81 -5.20 -3.67
C PRO A 39 -13.60 -5.90 -4.29
N TYR A 40 -13.78 -6.44 -5.49
CA TYR A 40 -12.76 -7.03 -6.34
C TYR A 40 -12.68 -6.18 -7.62
N TYR A 41 -11.50 -5.67 -7.92
CA TYR A 41 -11.27 -4.76 -9.04
C TYR A 41 -10.75 -5.53 -10.25
N TYR A 42 -11.45 -5.43 -11.37
CA TYR A 42 -11.06 -5.96 -12.66
C TYR A 42 -10.69 -4.83 -13.62
N VAL A 43 -9.79 -5.12 -14.55
CA VAL A 43 -9.50 -4.25 -15.69
C VAL A 43 -10.78 -4.13 -16.51
N GLY A 44 -11.27 -2.90 -16.70
CA GLY A 44 -12.41 -2.60 -17.56
C GLY A 44 -11.96 -1.96 -18.86
N ASP A 45 -12.73 -0.98 -19.33
CA ASP A 45 -12.44 -0.28 -20.57
C ASP A 45 -11.28 0.70 -20.41
N GLU A 46 -10.48 0.89 -21.47
CA GLU A 46 -9.39 1.87 -21.52
C GLU A 46 -9.91 3.29 -21.26
N GLU A 47 -9.22 4.04 -20.41
CA GLU A 47 -9.42 5.46 -20.20
C GLU A 47 -8.56 6.25 -21.18
N GLU A 48 -9.20 6.88 -22.16
CA GLU A 48 -8.53 7.71 -23.17
C GLU A 48 -8.05 9.08 -22.61
N ASP A 49 -8.51 9.50 -21.44
CA ASP A 49 -8.37 10.89 -20.95
C ASP A 49 -7.27 11.13 -19.88
N ASP A 50 -6.73 10.08 -19.23
CA ASP A 50 -5.87 10.23 -18.03
C ASP A 50 -4.42 9.69 -18.19
N ALA A 51 -3.98 9.38 -19.41
CA ALA A 51 -2.62 8.91 -19.68
C ALA A 51 -1.58 10.02 -19.44
N VAL A 52 -0.76 9.90 -18.38
CA VAL A 52 0.30 10.86 -18.04
C VAL A 52 1.57 10.65 -18.88
N PHE A 53 1.76 9.43 -19.40
CA PHE A 53 2.86 9.07 -20.29
C PHE A 53 2.31 8.40 -21.55
N GLU A 54 3.05 8.51 -22.66
CA GLU A 54 2.65 8.00 -23.99
C GLU A 54 2.39 6.48 -24.00
N ASP A 55 2.94 5.74 -23.01
CA ASP A 55 2.77 4.29 -22.80
C ASP A 55 1.97 3.96 -21.51
N ASP A 56 1.22 4.90 -20.92
CA ASP A 56 0.48 4.68 -19.68
C ASP A 56 -1.03 4.51 -19.95
N ILE A 57 -1.41 3.29 -20.35
CA ILE A 57 -2.81 2.92 -20.54
C ILE A 57 -3.46 2.76 -19.17
N ARG A 58 -4.53 3.52 -18.93
CA ARG A 58 -5.36 3.45 -17.73
C ARG A 58 -6.67 2.77 -18.06
N TYR A 59 -7.33 2.18 -17.08
CA TYR A 59 -8.58 1.46 -17.26
C TYR A 59 -9.59 1.87 -16.20
N LYS A 60 -10.86 1.99 -16.61
CA LYS A 60 -11.98 2.11 -15.66
C LYS A 60 -12.12 0.79 -14.93
N PRO A 61 -11.85 0.71 -13.61
CA PRO A 61 -11.94 -0.56 -12.92
C PRO A 61 -13.40 -1.01 -12.82
N ILE A 62 -13.67 -2.24 -13.26
CA ILE A 62 -14.95 -2.90 -13.01
C ILE A 62 -14.91 -3.45 -11.58
N VAL A 63 -15.91 -3.07 -10.77
CA VAL A 63 -16.00 -3.51 -9.37
C VAL A 63 -17.03 -4.64 -9.25
N GLU A 64 -16.57 -5.82 -8.85
CA GLU A 64 -17.43 -6.95 -8.48
C GLU A 64 -17.31 -7.21 -6.97
N PHE A 65 -18.42 -7.54 -6.30
CA PHE A 65 -18.36 -7.94 -4.90
C PHE A 65 -18.24 -9.46 -4.79
N LYS A 66 -17.21 -9.92 -4.07
CA LYS A 66 -16.93 -11.36 -3.87
C LYS A 66 -16.70 -11.65 -2.39
N GLU A 67 -16.87 -12.91 -2.01
CA GLU A 67 -16.54 -13.36 -0.67
C GLU A 67 -15.03 -13.23 -0.43
N GLY A 68 -14.66 -12.58 0.68
CA GLY A 68 -13.30 -12.39 1.14
C GLY A 68 -13.24 -12.13 2.64
N LEU A 69 -12.05 -12.07 3.22
CA LEU A 69 -11.86 -11.75 4.63
C LEU A 69 -11.79 -10.23 4.79
N SER A 70 -12.51 -9.66 5.76
CA SER A 70 -12.57 -8.22 5.94
C SER A 70 -12.70 -7.80 7.39
N LYS A 71 -11.75 -6.98 7.87
CA LYS A 71 -11.72 -6.52 9.25
C LYS A 71 -11.34 -5.04 9.37
N PRO A 72 -11.87 -4.27 10.35
CA PRO A 72 -11.42 -2.91 10.59
C PRO A 72 -9.90 -2.86 10.85
N LEU A 73 -9.20 -1.92 10.22
CA LEU A 73 -7.74 -1.78 10.34
C LEU A 73 -7.28 -1.71 11.80
N SER A 74 -8.01 -1.01 12.67
CA SER A 74 -7.66 -0.93 14.10
C SER A 74 -7.56 -2.30 14.79
N GLN A 75 -8.46 -3.23 14.46
CA GLN A 75 -8.44 -4.59 15.03
C GLN A 75 -7.32 -5.44 14.42
N VAL A 76 -7.01 -5.23 13.13
CA VAL A 76 -5.86 -5.88 12.49
C VAL A 76 -4.54 -5.40 13.11
N ILE A 77 -4.42 -4.11 13.43
CA ILE A 77 -3.24 -3.58 14.14
C ILE A 77 -3.06 -4.20 15.52
N GLU A 78 -4.14 -4.37 16.29
CA GLU A 78 -4.08 -5.07 17.59
C GLU A 78 -3.53 -6.49 17.41
N ARG A 79 -4.00 -7.22 16.39
CA ARG A 79 -3.51 -8.57 16.06
C ARG A 79 -2.03 -8.56 15.63
N LEU A 80 -1.62 -7.64 14.76
CA LEU A 80 -0.23 -7.49 14.33
C LEU A 80 0.72 -7.25 15.50
N ASN A 81 0.32 -6.39 16.46
CA ASN A 81 1.11 -6.15 17.66
C ASN A 81 1.29 -7.42 18.49
N LEU A 82 0.24 -8.24 18.63
CA LEU A 82 0.33 -9.54 19.33
C LEU A 82 1.24 -10.54 18.61
N LEU A 83 1.34 -10.45 17.28
CA LEU A 83 2.24 -11.27 16.46
C LEU A 83 3.68 -10.73 16.43
N GLY A 84 3.97 -9.63 17.12
CA GLY A 84 5.30 -9.01 17.18
C GLY A 84 5.61 -8.03 16.05
N HIS A 85 4.68 -7.83 15.11
CA HIS A 85 4.79 -6.82 14.07
C HIS A 85 4.35 -5.48 14.64
N THR A 86 5.29 -4.78 15.26
CA THR A 86 5.06 -3.49 15.94
C THR A 86 5.53 -2.31 15.10
N TYR A 87 5.06 -1.11 15.41
CA TYR A 87 5.55 0.12 14.78
C TYR A 87 7.08 0.28 14.88
N ALA A 88 7.65 0.01 16.05
CA ALA A 88 9.10 0.07 16.25
C ALA A 88 9.84 -0.98 15.39
N GLN A 89 9.21 -2.11 15.09
CA GLN A 89 9.75 -3.08 14.15
C GLN A 89 9.72 -2.53 12.71
N GLY A 90 8.66 -1.81 12.34
CA GLY A 90 8.58 -1.17 11.03
C GLY A 90 9.62 -0.08 10.81
N GLU A 91 9.94 0.71 11.84
CA GLU A 91 11.03 1.68 11.79
C GLU A 91 12.40 0.99 11.59
N ARG A 92 12.64 -0.13 12.29
CA ARG A 92 13.84 -0.96 12.08
C ARG A 92 13.90 -1.59 10.70
N GLU A 93 12.76 -2.06 10.17
CA GLU A 93 12.66 -2.59 8.81
C GLU A 93 13.03 -1.52 7.78
N PHE A 94 12.49 -0.30 7.93
CA PHE A 94 12.83 0.83 7.07
C PHE A 94 14.34 1.13 7.10
N ALA A 95 14.94 1.23 8.29
CA ALA A 95 16.37 1.49 8.44
C ALA A 95 17.23 0.37 7.83
N TYR A 96 16.81 -0.89 7.98
CA TYR A 96 17.47 -2.02 7.34
C TYR A 96 17.42 -1.92 5.81
N LEU A 97 16.26 -1.60 5.25
CA LEU A 97 16.08 -1.45 3.80
C LEU A 97 16.86 -0.25 3.25
N ALA A 98 17.00 0.83 4.02
CA ALA A 98 17.87 1.96 3.69
C ALA A 98 19.33 1.54 3.56
N GLY A 99 19.83 0.74 4.51
CA GLY A 99 21.18 0.18 4.43
C GLY A 99 21.37 -0.78 3.27
N LEU A 100 20.39 -1.65 3.01
CA LEU A 100 20.46 -2.65 1.94
C LEU A 100 20.46 -2.03 0.53
N ASN A 101 19.66 -1.00 0.33
CA ASN A 101 19.51 -0.33 -0.97
C ASN A 101 20.39 0.93 -1.09
N VAL A 102 21.13 1.28 -0.04
CA VAL A 102 22.11 2.37 -0.03
C VAL A 102 21.49 3.74 -0.38
N PHE A 103 20.34 4.06 0.22
CA PHE A 103 19.73 5.40 0.11
C PHE A 103 19.95 6.22 1.38
N ASP A 104 19.93 7.56 1.25
CA ASP A 104 20.15 8.45 2.38
C ASP A 104 18.88 8.59 3.22
N SER A 105 18.83 7.83 4.32
CA SER A 105 17.72 7.87 5.29
C SER A 105 17.57 9.20 6.04
N THR A 106 18.46 10.18 5.82
CA THR A 106 18.30 11.56 6.31
C THR A 106 17.57 12.45 5.30
N ARG A 107 17.61 12.10 4.01
CA ARG A 107 16.85 12.78 2.93
C ARG A 107 15.45 12.20 2.79
N PHE A 108 15.34 10.87 2.75
CA PHE A 108 14.07 10.16 2.82
C PHE A 108 13.97 9.41 4.15
N THR A 109 13.33 10.03 5.15
CA THR A 109 13.22 9.48 6.51
C THR A 109 11.96 8.62 6.67
N PHE A 110 11.90 7.86 7.75
CA PHE A 110 10.70 7.09 8.11
C PHE A 110 9.48 7.99 8.36
N GLU A 111 9.70 9.21 8.86
CA GLU A 111 8.66 10.23 9.04
C GLU A 111 8.07 10.69 7.72
N HIS A 112 8.86 10.86 6.66
CA HIS A 112 8.32 11.19 5.34
C HIS A 112 7.35 10.11 4.85
N LEU A 113 7.73 8.83 4.98
CA LEU A 113 6.84 7.72 4.64
C LEU A 113 5.59 7.67 5.55
N ARG A 114 5.78 7.84 6.87
CA ARG A 114 4.69 7.90 7.84
C ARG A 114 3.71 9.01 7.50
N ASP A 115 4.20 10.21 7.20
CA ASP A 115 3.35 11.37 6.96
C ASP A 115 2.63 11.25 5.61
N ALA A 116 3.27 10.66 4.60
CA ALA A 116 2.62 10.35 3.33
C ALA A 116 1.45 9.37 3.51
N LEU A 117 1.68 8.23 4.16
CA LEU A 117 0.63 7.23 4.45
C LEU A 117 -0.37 7.73 5.51
N GLY A 118 0.06 8.63 6.38
CA GLY A 118 -0.79 9.28 7.38
C GLY A 118 -1.73 10.33 6.80
N ASN A 119 -1.55 10.71 5.53
CA ASN A 119 -2.36 11.72 4.85
C ASN A 119 -3.08 11.22 3.60
N VAL A 120 -2.75 10.02 3.11
CA VAL A 120 -3.43 9.43 1.94
C VAL A 120 -4.90 9.14 2.25
N ASP A 121 -5.80 9.44 1.30
CA ASP A 121 -7.18 8.96 1.36
C ASP A 121 -7.29 7.62 0.63
N VAL A 122 -7.30 6.55 1.43
CA VAL A 122 -7.36 5.18 0.92
C VAL A 122 -8.69 4.84 0.23
N ASN A 123 -9.74 5.66 0.36
CA ASN A 123 -11.03 5.35 -0.27
C ASN A 123 -11.17 5.98 -1.66
N THR A 124 -10.34 6.98 -1.99
CA THR A 124 -10.42 7.72 -3.25
C THR A 124 -9.28 7.42 -4.20
N ILE A 125 -8.19 6.83 -3.70
CA ILE A 125 -7.06 6.39 -4.54
C ILE A 125 -7.53 5.43 -5.64
N SER A 126 -6.97 5.58 -6.84
CA SER A 126 -7.29 4.66 -7.94
C SER A 126 -6.80 3.26 -7.62
N ALA A 127 -7.67 2.28 -7.83
CA ALA A 127 -7.35 0.86 -7.71
C ALA A 127 -6.77 0.28 -9.02
N ASP A 128 -6.75 1.08 -10.09
CA ASP A 128 -6.04 0.73 -11.32
C ASP A 128 -4.58 1.18 -11.21
N TYR A 129 -3.67 0.22 -11.39
CA TYR A 129 -2.22 0.42 -11.36
C TYR A 129 -1.60 0.29 -12.77
N GLY A 130 -2.42 0.18 -13.82
CA GLY A 130 -1.98 -0.01 -15.20
C GLY A 130 -1.48 -1.43 -15.48
N GLU A 131 -0.86 -1.63 -16.65
CA GLU A 131 -0.30 -2.92 -17.02
C GLU A 131 0.90 -3.33 -16.15
N GLY A 132 0.89 -4.58 -15.69
CA GLY A 132 2.00 -5.20 -14.97
C GLY A 132 3.21 -5.51 -15.86
N GLY A 133 4.28 -6.06 -15.27
CA GLY A 133 5.53 -6.40 -15.99
C GLY A 133 6.69 -5.44 -15.74
N GLU A 134 6.57 -4.60 -14.72
CA GLU A 134 7.57 -3.57 -14.45
C GLU A 134 8.78 -4.09 -13.67
N ASP A 135 9.96 -3.56 -13.99
CA ASP A 135 11.21 -3.77 -13.26
C ASP A 135 11.08 -3.46 -11.77
N PHE A 136 11.92 -4.09 -10.96
CA PHE A 136 11.99 -3.86 -9.52
C PHE A 136 12.16 -2.37 -9.19
N GLY A 137 11.35 -1.87 -8.26
CA GLY A 137 11.27 -0.46 -7.88
C GLY A 137 10.45 0.42 -8.85
N LYS A 138 10.02 -0.07 -10.01
CA LYS A 138 9.23 0.73 -10.95
C LYS A 138 7.78 0.90 -10.48
N PHE A 139 7.17 -0.11 -9.84
CA PHE A 139 5.80 -0.01 -9.33
C PHE A 139 5.69 1.07 -8.26
N PHE A 140 6.58 1.05 -7.28
CA PHE A 140 6.57 2.08 -6.25
C PHE A 140 6.82 3.47 -6.85
N ARG A 141 7.83 3.60 -7.72
CA ARG A 141 8.18 4.88 -8.35
C ARG A 141 7.04 5.48 -9.17
N ARG A 142 6.38 4.66 -9.98
CA ARG A 142 5.43 5.12 -10.99
C ARG A 142 4.02 5.23 -10.43
N GLU A 143 3.64 4.30 -9.57
CA GLU A 143 2.29 4.21 -9.10
C GLU A 143 2.11 4.72 -7.66
N LEU A 144 2.93 4.27 -6.72
CA LEU A 144 2.73 4.61 -5.31
C LEU A 144 3.28 5.99 -4.94
N SER A 145 4.49 6.33 -5.37
CA SER A 145 5.14 7.60 -5.05
C SER A 145 4.29 8.82 -5.44
N PRO A 146 3.68 8.90 -6.65
CA PRO A 146 2.77 9.99 -6.99
C PRO A 146 1.48 9.98 -6.16
N ARG A 147 0.85 8.81 -5.97
CA ARG A 147 -0.39 8.67 -5.18
C ARG A 147 -0.19 9.03 -3.69
N LEU A 148 1.02 8.85 -3.18
CA LEU A 148 1.42 9.19 -1.81
C LEU A 148 1.99 10.61 -1.69
N GLY A 149 2.13 11.35 -2.79
CA GLY A 149 2.69 12.70 -2.79
C GLY A 149 4.20 12.75 -2.51
N LEU A 150 4.92 11.66 -2.71
CA LEU A 150 6.37 11.55 -2.47
C LEU A 150 7.23 11.98 -3.67
N ASP A 151 6.60 12.16 -4.81
CA ASP A 151 7.26 12.40 -6.09
C ASP A 151 8.20 13.62 -6.08
N ALA A 152 7.74 14.73 -5.49
CA ALA A 152 8.54 15.95 -5.34
C ALA A 152 9.77 15.76 -4.44
N HIS A 153 9.68 14.86 -3.45
CA HIS A 153 10.80 14.55 -2.55
C HIS A 153 11.85 13.65 -3.21
N LEU A 154 11.41 12.74 -4.09
CA LEU A 154 12.28 11.70 -4.64
C LEU A 154 12.85 12.05 -6.02
N LYS A 155 12.13 12.79 -6.87
CA LYS A 155 12.57 13.09 -8.25
C LYS A 155 13.81 13.97 -8.37
N ALA A 156 14.20 14.68 -7.32
CA ALA A 156 15.39 15.53 -7.33
C ALA A 156 16.70 14.74 -7.56
N ASP A 157 16.71 13.45 -7.20
CA ASP A 157 17.86 12.56 -7.35
C ASP A 157 17.41 11.21 -7.92
N PRO A 158 17.58 10.97 -9.23
CA PRO A 158 17.09 9.74 -9.87
C PRO A 158 17.71 8.45 -9.33
N VAL A 159 18.95 8.51 -8.83
CA VAL A 159 19.64 7.33 -8.26
C VAL A 159 19.02 7.02 -6.91
N GLU A 160 18.85 8.03 -6.07
CA GLU A 160 18.17 7.87 -4.78
C GLU A 160 16.71 7.45 -4.94
N HIS A 161 15.98 8.03 -5.90
CA HIS A 161 14.60 7.64 -6.19
C HIS A 161 14.50 6.15 -6.52
N ARG A 162 15.43 5.64 -7.35
CA ARG A 162 15.49 4.22 -7.68
C ARG A 162 15.74 3.38 -6.43
N ALA A 163 16.76 3.72 -5.64
CA ALA A 163 17.10 3.00 -4.42
C ALA A 163 15.97 2.99 -3.38
N VAL A 164 15.30 4.13 -3.18
CA VAL A 164 14.12 4.23 -2.31
C VAL A 164 12.99 3.35 -2.85
N SER A 165 12.73 3.39 -4.15
CA SER A 165 11.61 2.63 -4.73
C SER A 165 11.82 1.12 -4.64
N GLU A 166 13.04 0.66 -4.92
CA GLU A 166 13.48 -0.72 -4.71
C GLU A 166 13.33 -1.13 -3.23
N ALA A 167 13.75 -0.25 -2.30
CA ALA A 167 13.56 -0.49 -0.87
C ALA A 167 12.08 -0.62 -0.49
N MET A 168 11.21 0.27 -0.98
CA MET A 168 9.80 0.29 -0.60
C MET A 168 9.04 -0.92 -1.15
N GLU A 169 9.37 -1.43 -2.34
CA GLU A 169 8.80 -2.70 -2.82
C GLU A 169 9.24 -3.90 -1.94
N ASN A 170 10.26 -3.77 -1.10
CA ASN A 170 10.61 -4.78 -0.10
C ASN A 170 10.06 -4.49 1.30
N LEU A 171 9.32 -3.41 1.50
CA LEU A 171 8.70 -3.09 2.78
C LEU A 171 7.53 -4.03 3.05
N SER A 172 7.42 -4.55 4.28
CA SER A 172 6.30 -5.40 4.64
C SER A 172 4.96 -4.64 4.63
N ALA A 173 3.90 -5.32 4.18
CA ALA A 173 2.53 -4.83 4.28
C ALA A 173 2.14 -4.51 5.74
N TYR A 174 2.79 -5.15 6.71
CA TYR A 174 2.56 -4.94 8.14
C TYR A 174 3.08 -3.58 8.61
N THR A 175 4.23 -3.15 8.10
CA THR A 175 4.73 -1.79 8.32
C THR A 175 3.80 -0.77 7.66
N VAL A 176 3.38 -1.00 6.41
CA VAL A 176 2.44 -0.11 5.72
C VAL A 176 1.13 0.04 6.50
N MET A 177 0.55 -1.05 7.01
CA MET A 177 -0.65 -1.00 7.86
C MET A 177 -0.45 -0.16 9.12
N HIS A 178 0.68 -0.32 9.81
CA HIS A 178 1.00 0.49 10.99
C HIS A 178 1.06 1.99 10.69
N LEU A 179 1.58 2.35 9.52
CA LEU A 179 1.65 3.75 9.08
C LEU A 179 0.26 4.29 8.71
N LEU A 180 -0.54 3.51 7.96
CA LEU A 180 -1.92 3.85 7.62
C LEU A 180 -2.83 4.01 8.86
N ALA A 181 -2.64 3.17 9.88
CA ALA A 181 -3.43 3.25 11.11
C ALA A 181 -3.18 4.53 11.93
N ARG A 182 -2.14 5.30 11.58
CA ARG A 182 -1.80 6.60 12.17
C ARG A 182 -2.34 7.78 11.38
N ASN A 183 -3.16 7.53 10.36
CA ASN A 183 -3.74 8.58 9.53
C ASN A 183 -4.59 9.56 10.36
N SER A 184 -4.16 10.82 10.35
CA SER A 184 -4.69 11.90 11.19
C SER A 184 -5.88 12.64 10.58
N ARG A 185 -6.29 12.35 9.34
CA ARG A 185 -7.40 13.03 8.64
C ARG A 185 -8.80 12.70 9.18
N CYS A 186 -8.91 12.25 10.44
CA CYS A 186 -10.18 12.06 11.16
C CYS A 186 -10.08 12.48 12.64
N GLY A 187 -9.61 13.71 12.88
CA GLY A 187 -9.95 14.44 14.10
C GLY A 187 -11.35 15.06 13.97
N ALA A 188 -12.25 14.71 14.90
CA ALA A 188 -13.55 15.35 15.15
C ALA A 188 -14.75 14.97 14.25
N SER A 189 -15.19 13.70 14.28
CA SER A 189 -16.62 13.41 14.40
C SER A 189 -16.85 12.03 15.01
N THR A 190 -17.78 11.97 15.96
CA THR A 190 -18.21 10.77 16.69
C THR A 190 -18.88 9.80 15.71
N GLY A 191 -18.12 8.84 15.18
CA GLY A 191 -18.63 7.79 14.29
C GLY A 191 -17.64 7.19 13.29
N CYS A 192 -16.33 7.18 13.57
CA CYS A 192 -15.32 6.75 12.58
C CYS A 192 -14.63 5.41 12.98
N PRO A 193 -14.86 4.29 12.28
CA PRO A 193 -14.14 3.04 12.50
C PRO A 193 -12.78 3.14 11.80
N ARG A 194 -11.81 3.81 12.44
CA ARG A 194 -10.41 4.08 12.00
C ARG A 194 -10.03 3.52 10.62
N THR A 195 -10.57 4.23 9.63
CA THR A 195 -10.19 4.40 8.23
C THR A 195 -9.58 3.19 7.52
N GLY A 196 -10.47 2.37 6.98
CA GLY A 196 -10.16 1.27 6.07
C GLY A 196 -10.51 -0.09 6.66
N ARG A 197 -11.16 -0.92 5.86
CA ARG A 197 -11.20 -2.36 6.10
C ARG A 197 -10.00 -2.98 5.39
N VAL A 198 -9.28 -3.83 6.10
CA VAL A 198 -8.28 -4.70 5.50
C VAL A 198 -9.06 -5.81 4.82
N CYS A 199 -8.85 -5.99 3.51
CA CYS A 199 -9.48 -7.03 2.70
C CYS A 199 -8.44 -7.74 1.84
#